data_AF-A0A4P9WVP0-F1
#
_entry.id   AF-A0A4P9WVP0-F1
#
_cell.length_a   1.000
_cell.length_b   1.000
_cell.length_c   1.000
_cell.angle_alpha   90.00
_cell.angle_beta   90.00
_cell.angle_gamma   90.00
#
_symmetry.space_group_name_H-M   'P 1'
#
loop_
_entity.id
_entity.type
_entity.pdbx_description
1 polymer ?
#
loop_
_entity_poly.entity_id
_entity_poly.type
_entity_poly.pdbx_seq_one_letter_code
_entity_poly.pdbx_strand_id
1 'polypeptide(L)'
;ILIGLHLYTATSVFEVLGPQGYFYADFFLEPTKGLIYSGIYRFLNNPEKTLGNASFFAMALICASWPLLGLAVFGLAGTWLFLECVEAPHMRKLYGHQIRREAG
;
A
#
# COMPACT_ATOMS: atom_id res chain seq x y z
N ILE A 1 -14.08 -8.50 10.73
CA ILE A 1 -12.65 -8.39 11.12
C ILE A 1 -11.81 -7.87 9.97
N LEU A 2 -11.74 -8.55 8.82
CA LEU A 2 -10.90 -8.14 7.67
C LEU A 2 -11.20 -6.73 7.13
N ILE A 3 -12.48 -6.36 7.02
CA ILE A 3 -12.89 -5.00 6.59
C ILE A 3 -12.41 -3.93 7.60
N GLY A 4 -12.55 -4.20 8.89
CA GLY A 4 -12.07 -3.31 9.95
C GLY A 4 -10.55 -3.17 9.96
N LEU A 5 -9.82 -4.27 9.72
CA LEU A 5 -8.36 -4.26 9.59
C LEU A 5 -7.92 -3.45 8.37
N HIS A 6 -8.62 -3.59 7.25
CA HIS A 6 -8.34 -2.82 6.05
C HIS A 6 -8.56 -1.32 6.27
N LEU A 7 -9.68 -0.93 6.90
CA LEU A 7 -9.96 0.47 7.25
C LEU A 7 -8.90 1.04 8.20
N TYR A 8 -8.55 0.32 9.26
CA TYR A 8 -7.50 0.74 10.19
C TYR A 8 -6.15 0.94 9.50
N THR A 9 -5.81 0.04 8.58
CA THR A 9 -4.58 0.16 7.80
C THR A 9 -4.63 1.39 6.91
N ALA A 10 -5.73 1.60 6.19
CA ALA A 10 -5.90 2.74 5.30
C ALA A 10 -5.81 4.09 6.05
N THR A 11 -6.49 4.21 7.19
CA THR A 11 -6.43 5.44 8.01
C THR A 11 -5.03 5.67 8.56
N SER A 12 -4.35 4.62 9.03
CA SER A 12 -2.99 4.73 9.57
C SER A 12 -1.97 5.12 8.48
N VAL A 13 -2.12 4.59 7.26
CA VAL A 13 -1.27 4.95 6.12
C VAL A 13 -1.51 6.41 5.72
N PHE A 14 -2.77 6.85 5.69
CA PHE A 14 -3.13 8.24 5.38
C PHE A 14 -2.56 9.23 6.41
N GLU A 15 -2.61 8.90 7.70
CA GLU A 15 -2.06 9.75 8.76
C GLU A 15 -0.54 9.89 8.67
N VAL A 16 0.18 8.82 8.29
CA VAL A 16 1.65 8.81 8.21
C VAL A 16 2.15 9.51 6.96
N LEU A 17 1.61 9.15 5.79
CA LEU A 17 2.04 9.68 4.50
C LEU A 17 1.45 11.07 4.21
N GLY A 18 0.32 11.40 4.82
CA GLY A 18 -0.50 12.53 4.41
C GLY A 18 -1.05 12.39 2.99
N PRO A 19 -1.75 13.41 2.47
CA PRO A 19 -2.38 13.36 1.15
C PRO A 19 -1.35 13.23 0.01
N GLN A 20 -0.14 13.77 0.18
CA GLN A 20 0.89 13.72 -0.86
C GLN A 20 1.41 12.29 -1.07
N GLY A 21 1.77 11.58 0.00
CA GLY A 21 2.26 10.21 -0.13
C GLY A 21 1.14 9.20 -0.39
N TYR A 22 -0.06 9.40 0.18
CA TYR A 22 -1.19 8.49 -0.03
C TYR A 22 -1.67 8.44 -1.49
N PHE A 23 -1.59 9.57 -2.21
CA PHE A 23 -2.01 9.66 -3.60
C PHE A 23 -0.84 9.62 -4.60
N TYR A 24 0.36 9.21 -4.19
CA TYR A 24 1.52 9.13 -5.08
C TYR A 24 1.85 10.47 -5.77
N ALA A 25 1.66 11.60 -5.08
CA ALA A 25 1.83 12.92 -5.66
C ALA A 25 3.28 13.22 -6.07
N ASP A 26 4.24 12.51 -5.48
CA ASP A 26 5.67 12.59 -5.79
C ASP A 26 6.05 11.98 -7.15
N PHE A 27 5.11 11.38 -7.88
CA PHE A 27 5.26 11.06 -9.30
C PHE A 27 5.16 12.28 -10.20
N PHE A 28 4.43 13.32 -9.78
CA PHE A 28 4.09 14.47 -10.61
C PHE A 28 4.64 15.79 -10.06
N LEU A 29 4.81 15.88 -8.75
CA LEU A 29 5.23 17.08 -8.04
C LEU A 29 6.53 16.82 -7.26
N GLU A 30 7.33 17.86 -7.09
CA GLU A 30 8.53 17.76 -6.25
C GLU A 30 8.13 17.47 -4.79
N PRO A 31 8.75 16.46 -4.16
CA PRO A 31 8.36 16.05 -2.82
C PRO A 31 8.67 17.16 -1.81
N THR A 32 7.63 17.63 -1.11
CA THR A 32 7.78 18.72 -0.13
C THR A 32 8.29 18.21 1.23
N LYS A 33 8.26 16.89 1.46
CA LYS A 33 8.69 16.21 2.70
C LYS A 33 9.44 14.91 2.35
N GLY A 34 10.49 14.59 3.12
CA GLY A 34 11.22 13.33 3.00
C GLY A 34 10.45 12.13 3.56
N LEU A 35 10.98 10.92 3.38
CA LEU A 35 10.34 9.66 3.81
C LEU A 35 10.17 9.61 5.35
N ILE A 36 8.92 9.59 5.82
CA ILE A 36 8.59 9.50 7.24
C ILE A 36 8.23 8.05 7.57
N TYR A 37 9.14 7.34 8.23
CA TYR A 37 8.93 5.97 8.71
C TYR A 37 8.28 5.99 10.11
N SER A 38 6.99 6.33 10.19
CA SER A 38 6.22 6.32 11.44
C SER A 38 4.96 5.43 11.34
N GLY A 39 4.34 5.12 12.48
CA GLY A 39 3.10 4.32 12.53
C GLY A 39 3.26 2.89 11.98
N ILE A 40 2.36 2.49 11.09
CA ILE A 40 2.35 1.14 10.48
C ILE A 40 3.62 0.86 9.66
N TYR A 41 4.22 1.90 9.06
CA TYR A 41 5.47 1.77 8.29
C TYR A 41 6.68 1.39 9.15
N ARG A 42 6.56 1.41 10.49
CA ARG A 42 7.56 0.83 11.39
C ARG A 42 7.63 -0.70 11.29
N PHE A 43 6.48 -1.33 11.03
CA PHE A 43 6.32 -2.78 11.05
C PHE A 43 6.15 -3.38 9.65
N LEU A 44 5.66 -2.59 8.70
CA LEU A 44 5.38 -3.02 7.33
C LEU A 44 5.98 -2.03 6.34
N ASN A 45 6.95 -2.47 5.53
CA ASN A 45 7.53 -1.61 4.49
C ASN A 45 6.50 -1.20 3.43
N ASN A 46 5.53 -2.08 3.13
CA ASN A 46 4.47 -1.84 2.15
C ASN A 46 3.14 -2.38 2.70
N PRO A 47 2.46 -1.66 3.60
CA PRO A 47 1.22 -2.14 4.20
C PRO A 47 0.13 -2.41 3.16
N GLU A 48 0.14 -1.72 2.03
CA GLU A 48 -0.76 -2.00 0.90
C GLU A 48 -0.54 -3.39 0.31
N LYS A 49 0.71 -3.87 0.18
CA LYS A 49 1.00 -5.21 -0.36
C LYS A 49 0.36 -6.31 0.48
N THR A 50 0.31 -6.13 1.80
CA THR A 50 -0.13 -7.17 2.75
C THR A 50 -1.58 -7.00 3.20
N LEU A 51 -2.08 -5.77 3.29
CA LEU A 51 -3.37 -5.45 3.95
C LEU A 51 -4.31 -4.61 3.07
N GLY A 52 -3.81 -4.06 1.95
CA GLY A 52 -4.58 -3.19 1.05
C GLY A 52 -5.72 -3.91 0.32
N ASN A 53 -5.70 -5.24 0.22
CA ASN A 53 -6.75 -5.99 -0.49
C ASN A 53 -7.59 -6.90 0.43
N ALA A 54 -7.37 -6.85 1.76
CA ALA A 54 -8.04 -7.73 2.71
C ALA A 54 -9.59 -7.59 2.70
N SER A 55 -10.10 -6.41 2.36
CA SER A 55 -11.53 -6.12 2.22
C SER A 55 -12.18 -6.86 1.04
N PHE A 56 -11.51 -6.92 -0.12
CA PHE A 56 -12.01 -7.63 -1.31
C PHE A 56 -12.05 -9.15 -1.10
N PHE A 57 -11.03 -9.71 -0.45
CA PHE A 57 -11.05 -11.12 -0.05
C PHE A 57 -12.16 -11.42 0.96
N ALA A 58 -12.39 -10.53 1.94
CA ALA A 58 -13.49 -10.68 2.89
C ALA A 58 -14.85 -10.71 2.18
N MET A 59 -15.05 -9.81 1.21
CA MET A 59 -16.28 -9.74 0.43
C MET A 59 -16.48 -10.97 -0.45
N ALA A 60 -15.42 -11.44 -1.10
CA ALA A 60 -15.47 -12.67 -1.90
C ALA A 60 -15.84 -13.90 -1.05
N LEU A 61 -15.33 -13.99 0.18
CA LEU A 61 -15.66 -15.05 1.14
C LEU A 61 -17.10 -14.97 1.64
N ILE A 62 -17.62 -13.76 1.95
CA ILE A 62 -19.01 -13.57 2.39
C ILE A 62 -19.99 -13.95 1.27
N CYS A 63 -19.69 -13.57 0.03
CA CYS A 63 -20.55 -13.88 -1.12
C CYS A 63 -20.37 -15.30 -1.67
N ALA A 64 -19.40 -16.07 -1.17
CA ALA A 64 -19.06 -17.42 -1.62
C ALA A 64 -18.99 -17.55 -3.16
N SER A 65 -18.43 -16.54 -3.83
CA SER A 65 -18.52 -16.37 -5.28
C SER A 65 -17.14 -16.42 -5.94
N TRP A 66 -16.96 -17.42 -6.81
CA TRP A 66 -15.74 -17.61 -7.62
C TRP A 66 -15.34 -16.40 -8.48
N PRO A 67 -16.25 -15.72 -9.21
CA PRO A 67 -15.86 -14.54 -9.98
C PRO A 67 -15.39 -13.37 -9.10
N LEU A 68 -15.99 -13.17 -7.91
CA LEU A 68 -15.52 -12.15 -6.96
C LEU A 68 -14.13 -12.49 -6.40
N LEU A 69 -13.88 -13.77 -6.14
CA LEU A 69 -12.57 -14.23 -5.69
C LEU A 69 -11.50 -14.02 -6.78
N GLY A 70 -11.83 -14.32 -8.04
CA GLY A 70 -10.96 -14.03 -9.18
C GLY A 70 -10.63 -12.55 -9.30
N LEU A 71 -11.62 -11.67 -9.13
CA LEU A 71 -11.42 -10.21 -9.15
C LEU A 71 -10.55 -9.73 -7.99
N ALA A 72 -10.74 -10.27 -6.78
CA ALA A 72 -9.91 -9.92 -5.61
C ALA A 72 -8.44 -10.32 -5.81
N VAL A 73 -8.20 -11.50 -6.39
CA VAL A 73 -6.84 -11.96 -6.74
C VAL A 73 -6.23 -11.09 -7.84
N PHE A 74 -7.00 -10.74 -8.85
CA PHE A 74 -6.54 -9.84 -9.92
C PHE A 74 -6.17 -8.46 -9.38
N GLY A 75 -6.99 -7.91 -8.48
CA GLY A 75 -6.71 -6.66 -7.78
C GLY A 75 -5.41 -6.74 -6.96
N LEU A 76 -5.24 -7.82 -6.19
CA LEU A 76 -4.01 -8.07 -5.43
C LEU A 76 -2.77 -8.14 -6.33
N ALA A 77 -2.87 -8.86 -7.45
CA ALA A 77 -1.80 -8.97 -8.43
C ALA A 77 -1.47 -7.61 -9.07
N GLY A 78 -2.50 -6.82 -9.40
CA GLY A 78 -2.34 -5.48 -9.95
C GLY A 78 -1.63 -4.52 -9.00
N THR A 79 -2.06 -4.49 -7.72
CA THR A 79 -1.39 -3.71 -6.68
C THR A 79 0.07 -4.16 -6.53
N TRP A 80 0.32 -5.46 -6.45
CA TRP A 80 1.67 -5.99 -6.29
C TRP A 80 2.58 -5.62 -7.48
N LEU A 81 2.06 -5.76 -8.70
CA LEU A 81 2.78 -5.41 -9.93
C LEU A 81 3.09 -3.90 -9.98
N PHE A 82 2.13 -3.04 -9.64
CA PHE A 82 2.34 -1.60 -9.57
C PHE A 82 3.45 -1.23 -8.58
N LEU A 83 3.40 -1.80 -7.37
CA LEU A 83 4.43 -1.54 -6.36
C LEU A 83 5.83 -1.98 -6.80
N GLU A 84 5.97 -3.12 -7.48
CA GLU A 84 7.29 -3.62 -7.89
C GLU A 84 7.83 -3.00 -9.17
N CYS A 85 6.97 -2.80 -10.17
CA CYS A 85 7.39 -2.30 -11.47
C CYS A 85 7.43 -0.78 -11.55
N VAL A 86 6.63 -0.08 -10.74
CA VAL A 86 6.46 1.38 -10.85
C VAL A 86 6.97 2.09 -9.60
N GLU A 87 6.43 1.77 -8.44
CA GLU A 87 6.75 2.48 -7.20
C GLU A 87 8.19 2.21 -6.73
N ALA A 88 8.60 0.95 -6.62
CA ALA A 88 9.95 0.59 -6.16
C ALA A 88 11.09 1.24 -6.99
N PRO A 89 11.08 1.22 -8.34
CA PRO A 89 12.10 1.91 -9.12
C PRO A 89 11.99 3.44 -9.05
N HIS A 90 10.77 4.00 -8.97
CA HIS A 90 10.55 5.44 -8.80
C HIS A 90 11.14 5.94 -7.48
N MET A 91 10.76 5.29 -6.38
CA MET A 91 11.25 5.59 -5.04
C MET A 91 12.78 5.49 -5.01
N ARG A 92 13.37 4.43 -5.57
CA ARG A 92 14.83 4.27 -5.64
C ARG A 92 15.53 5.40 -6.39
N LYS A 93 14.89 5.96 -7.42
CA LYS A 93 15.43 7.07 -8.19
C LYS A 93 15.32 8.40 -7.44
N LEU A 94 14.20 8.63 -6.74
CA LEU A 94 13.91 9.90 -6.07
C LEU A 94 14.55 10.00 -4.67
N TYR A 95 14.57 8.90 -3.92
CA TYR A 95 14.97 8.85 -2.51
C TYR A 95 16.15 7.92 -2.23
N GLY A 96 16.90 7.47 -3.24
CA GLY A 96 17.80 6.29 -3.23
C GLY A 96 18.60 5.95 -1.95
N HIS A 97 19.11 6.91 -1.17
CA HIS A 97 19.83 6.64 0.08
C HIS A 97 18.98 6.71 1.36
N GLN A 98 17.76 7.25 1.28
CA GLN A 98 16.82 7.38 2.40
C GLN A 98 15.84 6.20 2.51
N ILE A 99 15.82 5.30 1.50
CA ILE A 99 14.91 4.15 1.48
C ILE A 99 15.47 3.02 2.34
N ARG A 100 14.75 2.72 3.43
CA ARG A 100 15.05 1.59 4.29
C ARG A 100 14.69 0.27 3.58
N ARG A 101 15.64 -0.66 3.51
CA ARG A 101 15.46 -1.97 2.82
C ARG A 101 14.65 -3.00 3.60
N GLU A 102 14.63 -2.94 4.93
CA GLU A 102 13.95 -3.93 5.78
C GLU A 102 13.20 -3.27 6.96
N ALA A 103 11.93 -3.65 7.13
CA ALA A 103 11.16 -3.40 8.34
C ALA A 103 11.66 -4.36 9.43
N GLY A 104 11.82 -3.86 10.66
CA GLY A 104 12.36 -4.64 11.79
C GLY A 104 11.34 -5.58 12.41
#